data_AF-A0A0W8FH85-F1
#
_entry.id   AF-A0A0W8FH85-F1
#
_cell.length_a   1.000
_cell.length_b   1.000
_cell.length_c   1.000
_cell.angle_alpha   90.00
_cell.angle_beta   90.00
_cell.angle_gamma   90.00
#
_symmetry.space_group_name_H-M   'P 1'
#
loop_
_entity.id
_entity.type
_entity.pdbx_description
1 polymer ?
#
loop_
_entity_poly.entity_id
_entity_poly.type
_entity_poly.pdbx_seq_one_letter_code
_entity_poly.pdbx_strand_id
1 'polypeptide(L)'
;MNITKSFNRSLWAFHFNSGSCNGCEIEIVATLTPRYDPERFGIKLVGSPKHADLLLVTGPVVKKMRPRLLRVYEQIPDPKVVMCVGACGISGGPFYDSYNLDGPIDDVIPVDVYVPGCPPRPEGIIFGVVRALQKLERLQGELP
;
A
#
# COMPACT_ATOMS: atom_id res chain seq x y z
N MET A 1 12.14 14.92 12.77
CA MET A 1 10.69 14.73 12.96
C MET A 1 10.55 13.70 14.07
N ASN A 2 9.93 14.04 15.20
CA ASN A 2 9.82 13.11 16.33
C ASN A 2 8.53 12.32 16.19
N ILE A 3 8.63 11.10 15.65
CA ILE A 3 7.48 10.20 15.57
C ILE A 3 7.26 9.58 16.95
N THR A 4 6.03 9.57 17.44
CA THR A 4 5.71 9.04 18.76
C THR A 4 5.58 7.52 18.73
N LYS A 5 5.95 6.84 19.81
CA LYS A 5 5.79 5.37 19.96
C LYS A 5 4.37 4.86 19.70
N SER A 6 3.36 5.70 19.93
CA SER A 6 1.97 5.36 19.66
C SER A 6 1.68 5.13 18.19
N PHE A 7 2.45 5.75 17.29
CA PHE A 7 2.30 5.64 15.84
C PHE A 7 2.49 4.20 15.34
N ASN A 8 3.41 3.44 15.95
CA ASN A 8 3.69 2.05 15.56
C ASN A 8 2.56 1.07 15.95
N ARG A 9 1.60 1.52 16.77
CA ARG A 9 0.50 0.68 17.29
C ARG A 9 -0.85 1.06 16.70
N SER A 10 -0.89 2.01 15.76
CA SER A 10 -2.10 2.50 15.12
C SER A 10 -1.77 2.95 13.69
N LEU A 11 -1.75 2.01 12.75
CA LEU A 11 -1.42 2.28 11.35
C LEU A 11 -2.68 2.39 10.51
N TRP A 12 -2.97 3.57 9.97
CA TRP A 12 -4.18 3.77 9.18
C TRP A 12 -3.87 3.66 7.69
N ALA A 13 -4.53 2.72 7.02
CA ALA A 13 -4.30 2.41 5.63
C ALA A 13 -5.35 3.06 4.72
N PHE A 14 -4.91 3.63 3.60
CA PHE A 14 -5.78 4.06 2.52
C PHE A 14 -5.46 3.26 1.26
N HIS A 15 -6.49 2.67 0.65
CA HIS A 15 -6.35 1.91 -0.58
C HIS A 15 -6.61 2.78 -1.81
N PHE A 16 -5.74 2.64 -2.80
CA PHE A 16 -5.85 3.27 -4.10
C PHE A 16 -5.70 2.24 -5.22
N ASN A 17 -6.73 2.15 -6.06
CA ASN A 17 -6.70 1.37 -7.29
C ASN A 17 -6.16 2.24 -8.43
N SER A 18 -5.00 1.88 -9.00
CA SER A 18 -4.36 2.61 -10.11
C SER A 18 -4.64 2.01 -11.49
N GLY A 19 -5.49 0.98 -11.59
CA GLY A 19 -5.74 0.22 -12.81
C GLY A 19 -5.91 -1.30 -12.61
N SER A 20 -6.23 -1.74 -11.39
CA SER A 20 -6.38 -3.14 -11.00
C SER A 20 -7.62 -3.81 -11.60
N CYS A 21 -7.58 -5.14 -11.69
CA CYS A 21 -8.69 -6.01 -12.10
C CYS A 21 -9.62 -6.42 -10.95
N ASN A 22 -9.53 -5.76 -9.78
CA ASN A 22 -10.25 -6.04 -8.53
C ASN A 22 -9.79 -7.29 -7.75
N GLY A 23 -8.86 -8.09 -8.28
CA GLY A 23 -8.38 -9.29 -7.57
C GLY A 23 -7.66 -8.97 -6.26
N CYS A 24 -6.76 -7.98 -6.28
CA CYS A 24 -6.01 -7.59 -5.07
C CYS A 24 -6.91 -6.87 -4.06
N GLU A 25 -7.91 -6.12 -4.53
CA GLU A 25 -8.90 -5.43 -3.71
C GLU A 25 -9.76 -6.40 -2.90
N ILE A 26 -10.21 -7.49 -3.53
CA ILE A 26 -10.95 -8.54 -2.83
C ILE A 26 -10.09 -9.13 -1.71
N GLU A 27 -8.79 -9.37 -1.95
CA GLU A 27 -7.89 -9.88 -0.92
C GLU A 27 -7.61 -8.85 0.20
N ILE A 28 -7.53 -7.56 -0.13
CA ILE A 28 -7.44 -6.48 0.89
C ILE A 28 -8.68 -6.47 1.77
N VAL A 29 -9.88 -6.55 1.18
CA VAL A 29 -11.14 -6.62 1.95
C VAL A 29 -11.24 -7.92 2.73
N ALA A 30 -10.84 -9.05 2.14
CA ALA A 30 -10.80 -10.35 2.82
C ALA A 30 -9.87 -10.32 4.03
N THR A 31 -8.74 -9.60 3.93
CA THR A 31 -7.81 -9.41 5.05
C THR A 31 -8.49 -8.73 6.24
N LEU A 32 -9.48 -7.85 6.03
CA LEU A 32 -10.21 -7.18 7.12
C LEU A 32 -11.31 -8.06 7.77
N THR A 33 -11.58 -9.25 7.22
CA THR A 33 -12.62 -10.12 7.76
C THR A 33 -12.17 -10.84 9.04
N PRO A 34 -13.12 -11.38 9.86
CA PRO A 34 -12.82 -11.97 11.16
C PRO A 34 -11.80 -13.10 11.17
N ARG A 35 -11.55 -13.74 10.02
CA ARG A 35 -10.55 -14.82 9.91
C ARG A 35 -9.12 -14.32 10.06
N TYR A 36 -8.83 -13.13 9.54
CA TYR A 36 -7.48 -12.56 9.48
C TYR A 36 -7.31 -11.38 10.43
N ASP A 37 -8.38 -10.60 10.65
CA ASP A 37 -8.54 -9.55 11.65
C ASP A 37 -7.25 -8.77 12.01
N PRO A 38 -6.74 -7.92 11.10
CA PRO A 38 -5.60 -7.05 11.35
C PRO A 38 -5.96 -5.86 12.25
N GLU A 39 -7.25 -5.59 12.51
CA GLU A 39 -7.68 -4.48 13.37
C GLU A 39 -7.19 -4.66 14.81
N ARG A 40 -7.01 -5.91 15.27
CA ARG A 40 -6.37 -6.21 16.57
C ARG A 40 -4.95 -5.65 16.72
N PHE A 41 -4.27 -5.36 15.62
CA PHE A 41 -2.94 -4.76 15.58
C PHE A 41 -2.97 -3.24 15.38
N GLY A 42 -4.16 -2.62 15.40
CA GLY A 42 -4.35 -1.19 15.18
C GLY A 42 -4.34 -0.79 13.70
N ILE A 43 -4.47 -1.76 12.78
CA ILE A 43 -4.55 -1.50 11.34
C ILE A 43 -5.99 -1.21 10.98
N LYS A 44 -6.26 -0.05 10.37
CA LYS A 44 -7.62 0.34 9.97
C LYS A 44 -7.65 0.90 8.57
N LEU A 45 -8.61 0.47 7.76
CA LEU A 45 -8.86 1.07 6.46
C LEU A 45 -9.65 2.38 6.63
N VAL A 46 -9.12 3.48 6.08
CA VAL A 46 -9.74 4.82 6.15
C VAL A 46 -10.24 5.27 4.78
N GLY A 47 -11.28 6.12 4.78
CA GLY A 47 -11.90 6.62 3.55
C GLY A 47 -11.26 7.89 2.96
N SER A 48 -10.30 8.50 3.68
CA SER A 48 -9.63 9.73 3.24
C SER A 48 -8.12 9.58 3.32
N PRO A 49 -7.35 9.93 2.27
CA PRO A 49 -5.90 9.86 2.31
C PRO A 49 -5.30 10.81 3.35
N LYS A 50 -6.00 11.89 3.72
CA LYS A 50 -5.55 12.83 4.76
C LYS A 50 -5.44 12.23 6.16
N HIS A 51 -6.08 11.08 6.39
CA HIS A 51 -6.04 10.37 7.66
C HIS A 51 -5.15 9.12 7.61
N ALA A 52 -4.47 8.88 6.49
CA ALA A 52 -3.71 7.66 6.29
C ALA A 52 -2.24 7.88 6.61
N ASP A 53 -1.61 6.80 7.06
CA ASP A 53 -0.16 6.67 7.29
C ASP A 53 0.45 5.65 6.32
N LEU A 54 -0.38 4.75 5.79
CA LEU A 54 -0.02 3.72 4.82
C LEU A 54 -0.86 3.88 3.55
N LEU A 55 -0.20 4.07 2.41
CA LEU A 55 -0.82 4.04 1.09
C LEU A 55 -0.69 2.63 0.49
N LEU A 56 -1.82 1.93 0.34
CA LEU A 56 -1.91 0.66 -0.37
C LEU A 56 -2.22 0.94 -1.84
N VAL A 57 -1.29 0.63 -2.75
CA VAL A 57 -1.50 0.80 -4.19
C VAL A 57 -1.61 -0.56 -4.86
N THR A 58 -2.58 -0.68 -5.76
CA THR A 58 -2.95 -1.94 -6.43
C THR A 58 -3.10 -1.74 -7.92
N GLY A 59 -2.73 -2.79 -8.67
CA GLY A 59 -2.73 -2.78 -10.13
C GLY A 59 -1.53 -2.03 -10.71
N PRO A 60 -1.33 -2.11 -12.03
CA PRO A 60 -0.36 -1.28 -12.72
C PRO A 60 -0.85 0.17 -12.74
N VAL A 61 0.01 1.14 -13.05
CA VAL A 61 -0.44 2.53 -13.22
C VAL A 61 -0.89 2.72 -14.66
N VAL A 62 -2.21 2.90 -14.87
CA VAL A 62 -2.70 3.33 -16.19
C VAL A 62 -2.47 4.83 -16.38
N LYS A 63 -2.22 5.28 -17.61
CA LYS A 63 -1.92 6.69 -17.96
C LYS A 63 -2.94 7.66 -17.38
N LYS A 64 -4.23 7.30 -17.40
CA LYS A 64 -5.32 8.12 -16.86
C LYS A 64 -5.24 8.28 -15.33
N MET A 65 -4.67 7.31 -14.62
CA MET A 65 -4.59 7.29 -13.16
C MET A 65 -3.34 7.93 -12.58
N ARG A 66 -2.25 8.07 -13.36
CA ARG A 66 -1.01 8.75 -12.93
C ARG A 66 -1.22 10.07 -12.17
N PRO A 67 -1.95 11.08 -12.70
CA PRO A 67 -2.12 12.35 -11.98
C PRO A 67 -2.99 12.22 -10.73
N ARG A 68 -3.85 11.20 -10.64
CA ARG A 68 -4.67 10.95 -9.45
C ARG A 68 -3.84 10.29 -8.35
N LEU A 69 -2.96 9.35 -8.72
CA LEU A 69 -2.06 8.69 -7.78
C LEU A 69 -1.11 9.71 -7.12
N LEU A 70 -0.48 10.57 -7.94
CA LEU A 70 0.40 11.64 -7.43
C LEU A 70 -0.32 12.57 -6.45
N ARG A 71 -1.53 13.03 -6.82
CA ARG A 71 -2.33 13.90 -5.94
C ARG A 71 -2.68 13.23 -4.61
N VAL A 72 -3.06 11.95 -4.65
CA VAL A 72 -3.38 11.20 -3.43
C VAL A 72 -2.14 11.06 -2.57
N TYR A 73 -0.99 10.70 -3.15
CA TYR A 73 0.27 10.58 -2.44
C TYR A 73 0.70 11.89 -1.76
N GLU A 74 0.55 13.03 -2.44
CA GLU A 74 0.86 14.36 -1.89
C GLU A 74 -0.10 14.80 -0.77
N GLN A 75 -1.32 14.27 -0.73
CA GLN A 75 -2.31 14.60 0.30
C GLN A 75 -2.12 13.83 1.61
N ILE A 76 -1.26 12.80 1.61
CA ILE A 76 -0.98 11.98 2.78
C ILE A 76 0.08 12.70 3.63
N PRO A 77 -0.20 12.97 4.92
CA PRO A 77 0.76 13.62 5.81
C PRO A 77 1.98 12.74 6.06
N ASP A 78 3.13 13.36 6.31
CA ASP A 78 4.30 12.63 6.81
C ASP A 78 4.18 12.39 8.33
N PRO A 79 4.67 11.25 8.85
CA PRO A 79 5.37 10.17 8.13
C PRO A 79 4.41 9.21 7.43
N LYS A 80 4.72 8.84 6.17
CA LYS A 80 3.93 7.90 5.36
C LYS A 80 4.76 6.76 4.80
N VAL A 81 4.11 5.64 4.52
CA VAL A 81 4.69 4.46 3.83
C VAL A 81 3.83 4.09 2.63
N VAL A 82 4.46 3.69 1.53
CA VAL A 82 3.81 3.19 0.32
C VAL A 82 4.03 1.70 0.18
N MET A 83 2.94 0.93 0.11
CA MET A 83 2.97 -0.50 -0.14
C MET A 83 2.30 -0.84 -1.48
N CYS A 84 3.05 -1.49 -2.35
CA CYS A 84 2.53 -2.05 -3.61
C CYS A 84 2.02 -3.46 -3.38
N VAL A 85 0.75 -3.71 -3.73
CA VAL A 85 0.09 -5.00 -3.57
C VAL A 85 -0.19 -5.62 -4.94
N GLY A 86 0.46 -6.75 -5.22
CA GLY A 86 0.25 -7.56 -6.42
C GLY A 86 1.28 -7.34 -7.52
N ALA A 87 1.45 -8.37 -8.36
CA ALA A 87 2.49 -8.44 -9.38
C ALA A 87 2.35 -7.35 -10.46
N CYS A 88 1.12 -6.95 -10.80
CA CYS A 88 0.90 -5.92 -11.82
C CYS A 88 1.45 -4.55 -11.39
N GLY A 89 1.41 -4.22 -10.10
CA GLY A 89 1.98 -2.97 -9.60
C GLY A 89 3.51 -2.99 -9.54
N ILE A 90 4.10 -4.18 -9.37
CA ILE A 90 5.56 -4.38 -9.27
C ILE A 90 6.22 -4.35 -10.65
N SER A 91 5.62 -5.00 -11.66
CA SER A 91 6.28 -5.19 -12.96
C SER A 91 5.39 -4.90 -14.18
N GLY A 92 4.15 -4.43 -13.98
CA GLY A 92 3.15 -4.35 -15.05
C GLY A 92 2.42 -5.68 -15.31
N GLY A 93 2.95 -6.80 -14.80
CA GLY A 93 2.34 -8.13 -14.91
C GLY A 93 2.13 -8.54 -16.38
N PRO A 94 0.99 -9.16 -16.74
CA PRO A 94 0.71 -9.53 -18.13
C PRO A 94 0.51 -8.32 -19.06
N PHE A 95 0.41 -7.10 -18.50
CA PHE A 95 0.14 -5.88 -19.24
C PHE A 95 1.38 -5.02 -19.47
N TYR A 96 2.59 -5.50 -19.13
CA TYR A 96 3.82 -4.69 -19.10
C TYR A 96 4.11 -3.92 -20.40
N ASP A 97 3.73 -4.46 -21.57
CA ASP A 97 3.92 -3.83 -22.89
C ASP A 97 2.65 -3.15 -23.44
N SER A 98 1.65 -2.91 -22.59
CA SER A 98 0.40 -2.28 -23.02
C SER A 98 0.55 -0.78 -23.22
N TYR A 99 0.00 -0.27 -24.34
CA TYR A 99 0.00 1.15 -24.70
C TYR A 99 -0.62 2.08 -23.65
N ASN A 100 -1.48 1.55 -22.77
CA ASN A 100 -2.22 2.31 -21.77
C ASN A 100 -1.54 2.31 -20.39
N LEU A 101 -0.50 1.50 -20.21
CA LEU A 101 0.29 1.55 -18.98
C LEU A 101 1.28 2.71 -19.03
N ASP A 102 1.54 3.24 -17.85
CA ASP A 102 2.52 4.28 -17.59
C ASP A 102 3.72 3.75 -16.78
N GLY A 103 3.74 2.43 -16.54
CA GLY A 103 4.80 1.70 -15.86
C GLY A 103 4.36 0.99 -14.57
N PRO A 104 5.28 0.29 -13.90
CA PRO A 104 5.19 -0.06 -12.49
C PRO A 104 4.91 1.15 -11.59
N ILE A 105 4.44 0.90 -10.37
CA ILE A 105 4.12 1.99 -9.43
C ILE A 105 5.37 2.80 -9.04
N ASP A 106 6.53 2.14 -8.99
CA ASP A 106 7.80 2.73 -8.57
C ASP A 106 8.34 3.80 -9.54
N ASP A 107 7.89 3.78 -10.81
CA ASP A 107 8.21 4.80 -11.80
C ASP A 107 7.42 6.12 -11.56
N VAL A 108 6.43 6.09 -10.66
CA VAL A 108 5.50 7.20 -10.40
C VAL A 108 5.66 7.75 -8.99
N ILE A 109 5.69 6.88 -7.98
CA ILE A 109 5.88 7.24 -6.57
C ILE A 109 6.85 6.25 -5.91
N PRO A 110 7.63 6.68 -4.90
CA PRO A 110 8.57 5.78 -4.24
C PRO A 110 7.82 4.68 -3.49
N VAL A 111 8.09 3.42 -3.81
CA VAL A 111 7.51 2.27 -3.11
C VAL A 111 8.44 1.79 -1.99
N ASP A 112 7.87 1.57 -0.82
CA ASP A 112 8.62 1.16 0.37
C ASP A 112 8.58 -0.35 0.60
N VAL A 113 7.45 -0.98 0.29
CA VAL A 113 7.18 -2.41 0.49
C VAL A 113 6.46 -2.98 -0.71
N TYR A 114 6.92 -4.14 -1.19
CA TYR A 114 6.27 -4.86 -2.28
C TYR A 114 5.70 -6.18 -1.75
N VAL A 115 4.44 -6.45 -2.06
CA VAL A 115 3.75 -7.71 -1.74
C VAL A 115 3.54 -8.50 -3.04
N PRO A 116 4.40 -9.50 -3.33
CA PRO A 116 4.27 -10.29 -4.55
C PRO A 116 3.06 -11.23 -4.50
N GLY A 117 2.36 -11.37 -5.63
CA GLY A 117 1.21 -12.28 -5.79
C GLY A 117 0.25 -11.85 -6.90
N CYS A 118 -0.65 -12.74 -7.35
CA CYS A 118 -1.64 -12.44 -8.39
C CYS A 118 -2.97 -13.21 -8.21
N PRO A 119 -3.82 -12.83 -7.23
CA PRO A 119 -3.55 -11.87 -6.16
C PRO A 119 -2.71 -12.51 -5.01
N PRO A 120 -2.04 -11.70 -4.18
CA PRO A 120 -1.38 -12.20 -2.98
C PRO A 120 -2.40 -12.70 -1.97
N ARG A 121 -2.09 -13.78 -1.25
CA ARG A 121 -2.95 -14.27 -0.16
C ARG A 121 -3.03 -13.25 0.98
N PRO A 122 -4.10 -13.22 1.78
CA PRO A 122 -4.26 -12.27 2.89
C PRO A 122 -3.10 -12.29 3.88
N GLU A 123 -2.51 -13.46 4.16
CA GLU A 123 -1.35 -13.58 5.04
C GLU A 123 -0.12 -12.86 4.47
N GLY A 124 0.03 -12.83 3.15
CA GLY A 124 1.07 -12.08 2.47
C GLY A 124 0.87 -10.56 2.58
N ILE A 125 -0.39 -10.10 2.52
CA ILE A 125 -0.73 -8.69 2.73
C ILE A 125 -0.43 -8.29 4.18
N ILE A 126 -0.83 -9.11 5.17
CA ILE A 126 -0.51 -8.88 6.59
C ILE A 126 0.99 -8.80 6.80
N PHE A 127 1.75 -9.72 6.22
CA PHE A 127 3.21 -9.70 6.29
C PHE A 127 3.80 -8.41 5.69
N GLY A 128 3.24 -7.93 4.58
CA GLY A 128 3.60 -6.64 4.00
C GLY A 128 3.38 -5.48 4.98
N VAL A 129 2.24 -5.46 5.68
CA VAL A 129 1.97 -4.44 6.71
C VAL A 129 2.97 -4.51 7.86
N VAL A 130 3.35 -5.71 8.30
CA VAL A 130 4.40 -5.89 9.32
C VAL A 130 5.74 -5.33 8.84
N ARG A 131 6.08 -5.51 7.56
CA ARG A 131 7.30 -4.89 6.97
C ARG A 131 7.20 -3.37 6.90
N ALA A 132 6.02 -2.83 6.60
CA ALA A 132 5.78 -1.39 6.61
C ALA A 132 5.98 -0.79 8.01
N LEU A 133 5.45 -1.46 9.05
CA LEU A 133 5.67 -1.08 10.46
C LEU A 133 7.16 -1.10 10.83
N GLN A 134 7.88 -2.17 10.49
CA GLN A 134 9.33 -2.25 10.74
C GLN A 134 10.12 -1.11 10.08
N LYS A 135 9.68 -0.66 8.90
CA LYS A 135 10.30 0.48 8.21
C LYS A 135 10.07 1.78 8.99
N LEU A 136 8.85 2.01 9.48
CA LEU A 136 8.52 3.16 10.33
C LEU A 136 9.33 3.15 11.63
N GLU A 137 9.46 1.99 12.29
CA GLU A 137 10.26 1.83 13.52
C GLU A 137 11.75 2.14 13.29
N ARG A 138 12.31 1.77 12.13
CA ARG A 138 13.68 2.13 11.76
C ARG A 138 13.87 3.62 11.53
N LEU A 139 12.89 4.29 10.92
CA LEU A 139 12.91 5.76 10.76
C LEU A 139 12.84 6.49 12.10
N GLN A 140 12.34 5.83 13.15
CA GLN A 140 12.34 6.33 14.53
C GLN A 140 13.67 6.10 15.26
N GLY A 141 14.55 5.25 14.74
CA GLY A 141 15.79 4.84 15.40
C GLY A 141 15.61 3.78 16.50
N GLU A 142 14.50 3.03 16.49
CA GLU A 142 14.20 2.02 17.54
C GLU A 142 14.67 0.60 17.21
N LEU A 143 15.01 0.30 15.95
CA LEU A 143 15.65 -0.94 15.52
C LEU A 143 17.04 -0.67 14.92
N PRO A 144 18.09 -1.44 15.31
CA PRO A 144 19.40 -1.38 14.68
C PRO A 144 19.37 -1.85 13.21
#